data_AF-A0A845AXB7-F1
#
_entry.id   AF-A0A845AXB7-F1
#
_cell.length_a   1.000
_cell.length_b   1.000
_cell.length_c   1.000
_cell.angle_alpha   90.00
_cell.angle_beta   90.00
_cell.angle_gamma   90.00
#
_symmetry.space_group_name_H-M   'P 1'
#
loop_
_entity.id
_entity.type
_entity.pdbx_description
1 polymer ?
#
loop_
_entity_poly.entity_id
_entity_poly.type
_entity_poly.pdbx_seq_one_letter_code
_entity_poly.pdbx_strand_id
1 'polypeptide(L)'
;MEYFAEGQRRHPQMAWIAGRLDWSARQKVAVYYSEMPVPEGSGSSIECGEIELYQQGDPARGLPSCASCHGEDGAGVGQGNPPLAQQPAPYLEKQLKLWAEGERYGDPNNAMTRISRLLTENEMKGLANYSSALPDANAYPGPPEACLPARRPDPRNGA
;
A
#
# COMPACT_ATOMS: atom_id res chain seq x y z
N MET A 1 -15.84 7.64 1.96
CA MET A 1 -16.88 6.65 2.35
C MET A 1 -17.96 6.45 1.29
N GLU A 2 -17.99 7.26 0.22
CA GLU A 2 -19.02 7.20 -0.81
C GLU A 2 -19.19 5.82 -1.44
N TYR A 3 -18.09 5.15 -1.80
CA TYR A 3 -18.14 3.84 -2.45
C TYR A 3 -18.84 2.78 -1.58
N PHE A 4 -18.75 2.89 -0.25
CA PHE A 4 -19.47 1.98 0.64
C PHE A 4 -20.97 2.33 0.72
N ALA A 5 -21.30 3.62 0.72
CA ALA A 5 -22.69 4.09 0.78
C ALA A 5 -23.46 3.77 -0.52
N GLU A 6 -22.80 3.86 -1.66
CA GLU A 6 -23.37 3.58 -2.99
C GLU A 6 -23.29 2.09 -3.36
N GLY A 7 -22.71 1.25 -2.49
CA GLY A 7 -22.57 -0.19 -2.73
C GLY A 7 -21.50 -0.59 -3.74
N GLN A 8 -20.71 0.38 -4.23
CA GLN A 8 -19.58 0.14 -5.14
C GLN A 8 -18.43 -0.63 -4.46
N ARG A 9 -18.22 -0.42 -3.16
CA ARG A 9 -17.30 -1.21 -2.34
C ARG A 9 -18.10 -2.00 -1.32
N ARG A 10 -18.01 -3.33 -1.40
CA ARG A 10 -18.81 -4.23 -0.58
C ARG A 10 -18.09 -4.57 0.72
N HIS A 11 -18.67 -4.15 1.84
CA HIS A 11 -18.31 -4.62 3.18
C HIS A 11 -19.49 -4.38 4.12
N PRO A 12 -20.13 -5.42 4.70
CA PRO A 12 -21.41 -5.28 5.40
C PRO A 12 -21.42 -4.19 6.48
N GLN A 13 -20.38 -4.16 7.31
CA GLN A 13 -20.22 -3.21 8.41
C GLN A 13 -20.05 -1.77 7.89
N MET A 14 -19.20 -1.57 6.88
CA MET A 14 -18.93 -0.23 6.35
C MET A 14 -20.09 0.28 5.50
N ALA A 15 -20.79 -0.59 4.77
CA ALA A 15 -22.01 -0.23 4.05
C ALA A 15 -23.11 0.26 5.02
N TRP A 16 -23.30 -0.46 6.13
CA TRP A 16 -24.27 -0.07 7.16
C TRP A 16 -23.96 1.28 7.81
N ILE A 17 -22.68 1.55 8.10
CA ILE A 17 -22.22 2.82 8.68
C ILE A 17 -22.33 3.94 7.64
N ALA A 18 -21.73 3.77 6.46
CA ALA A 18 -21.65 4.81 5.44
C ALA A 18 -23.03 5.20 4.88
N GLY A 19 -23.95 4.23 4.77
CA GLY A 19 -25.32 4.47 4.31
C GLY A 19 -26.17 5.30 5.29
N ARG A 20 -25.74 5.45 6.55
CA ARG A 20 -26.41 6.29 7.56
C ARG A 20 -25.84 7.70 7.69
N LEU A 21 -24.66 7.94 7.13
CA LEU A 21 -24.04 9.25 7.12
C LEU A 21 -24.45 9.96 5.83
N ASP A 22 -24.92 11.20 5.91
CA ASP A 22 -25.05 12.05 4.75
C ASP A 22 -23.67 12.52 4.23
N TRP A 23 -23.63 13.23 3.10
CA TRP A 23 -22.37 13.70 2.53
C TRP A 23 -21.57 14.58 3.49
N SER A 24 -22.23 15.53 4.19
CA SER A 24 -21.55 16.43 5.13
C SER A 24 -20.95 15.67 6.31
N ALA A 25 -21.68 14.70 6.87
CA ALA A 25 -21.21 13.85 7.94
C ALA A 25 -20.03 12.97 7.49
N ARG A 26 -20.06 12.43 6.27
CA ARG A 26 -18.93 11.66 5.72
C ARG A 26 -17.66 12.51 5.60
N GLN A 27 -17.78 13.77 5.19
CA GLN A 27 -16.64 14.71 5.14
C GLN A 27 -16.08 14.97 6.53
N LYS A 28 -16.94 15.27 7.52
CA LYS A 28 -16.51 15.54 8.90
C LYS A 28 -15.76 14.35 9.51
N VAL A 29 -16.27 13.14 9.30
CA VAL A 29 -15.59 11.91 9.76
C VAL A 29 -14.24 11.74 9.07
N ALA A 30 -14.15 11.98 7.76
CA ALA A 30 -12.88 11.89 7.03
C ALA A 30 -11.84 12.87 7.58
N VAL A 31 -12.23 14.13 7.82
CA VAL A 31 -11.36 15.15 8.44
C VAL A 31 -10.92 14.71 9.82
N TYR A 32 -11.86 14.28 10.67
CA TYR A 32 -11.56 13.84 12.03
C TYR A 32 -10.50 12.71 12.07
N TYR A 33 -10.66 11.67 11.24
CA TYR A 33 -9.68 10.57 11.19
C TYR A 33 -8.34 10.99 10.57
N SER A 34 -8.31 12.02 9.70
CA SER A 34 -7.05 12.53 9.11
C SER A 34 -6.19 13.34 10.09
N GLU A 35 -6.80 13.87 11.16
CA GLU A 35 -6.13 14.66 12.19
C GLU A 35 -5.63 13.80 13.37
N MET A 36 -6.04 12.53 13.43
CA MET A 36 -5.61 11.63 14.49
C MET A 36 -4.18 11.13 14.25
N PRO A 37 -3.43 10.85 15.34
CA PRO A 37 -2.13 10.23 15.22
C PRO A 37 -2.23 8.85 14.57
N VAL A 38 -1.22 8.50 13.77
CA VAL A 38 -1.11 7.17 13.18
C VAL A 38 -0.83 6.16 14.31
N PRO A 39 -1.65 5.11 14.48
CA PRO A 39 -1.39 4.07 15.47
C PRO A 39 -0.20 3.22 15.04
N GLU A 40 0.68 2.87 15.98
CA GLU A 40 1.86 2.05 15.70
C GLU A 40 1.48 0.75 14.97
N GLY A 41 2.17 0.50 13.86
CA GLY A 41 2.03 -0.73 13.10
C GLY A 41 2.63 -1.93 13.82
N SER A 42 1.98 -3.10 13.71
CA SER A 42 2.53 -4.37 14.18
C SER A 42 3.38 -5.00 13.06
N GLY A 43 4.60 -4.49 12.86
CA GLY A 43 5.52 -5.04 11.86
C GLY A 43 5.91 -6.50 12.15
N SER A 44 6.05 -7.30 11.09
CA SER A 44 6.60 -8.68 11.13
C SER A 44 7.93 -8.74 10.36
N SER A 45 8.56 -9.93 10.31
CA SER A 45 9.80 -10.15 9.56
C SER A 45 9.64 -9.75 8.09
N ILE A 46 10.64 -9.04 7.58
CA ILE A 46 10.72 -8.52 6.21
C ILE A 46 11.74 -9.39 5.46
N GLU A 47 11.38 -9.95 4.30
CA GLU A 47 12.37 -10.55 3.40
C GLU A 47 12.81 -9.54 2.33
N CYS A 48 14.02 -9.73 1.79
CA CYS A 48 14.62 -8.78 0.86
C CYS A 48 13.87 -8.67 -0.47
N GLY A 49 13.18 -9.74 -0.89
CA GLY A 49 12.42 -9.76 -2.14
C GLY A 49 11.23 -8.81 -2.11
N GLU A 50 10.55 -8.68 -0.97
CA GLU A 50 9.42 -7.76 -0.80
C GLU A 50 9.87 -6.31 -0.84
N ILE A 51 11.04 -6.01 -0.28
CA ILE A 51 11.64 -4.67 -0.34
C ILE A 51 11.93 -4.31 -1.79
N GLU A 52 12.61 -5.20 -2.52
CA GLU A 52 12.94 -4.98 -3.92
C GLU A 52 11.68 -4.78 -4.76
N LEU A 53 10.67 -5.65 -4.60
CA LEU A 53 9.41 -5.56 -5.31
C LEU A 53 8.66 -4.25 -5.00
N TYR A 54 8.66 -3.81 -3.73
CA TYR A 54 8.03 -2.56 -3.34
C TYR A 54 8.75 -1.34 -3.92
N GLN A 55 10.08 -1.31 -3.83
CA GLN A 55 10.90 -0.14 -4.18
C GLN A 55 11.15 -0.04 -5.70
N GLN A 56 11.30 -1.17 -6.38
CA GLN A 56 11.75 -1.23 -7.77
C GLN A 56 10.70 -1.85 -8.72
N GLY A 57 9.74 -2.60 -8.18
CA GLY A 57 8.77 -3.33 -9.01
C GLY A 57 9.42 -4.50 -9.74
N ASP A 58 8.80 -4.92 -10.85
CA ASP A 58 9.33 -5.94 -11.73
C ASP A 58 9.08 -5.53 -13.20
N PRO A 59 10.08 -4.90 -13.85
CA PRO A 59 9.96 -4.47 -15.23
C PRO A 59 9.72 -5.61 -16.22
N ALA A 60 10.17 -6.83 -15.93
CA ALA A 60 10.01 -7.97 -16.83
C ALA A 60 8.53 -8.38 -16.97
N ARG A 61 7.73 -8.17 -15.91
CA ARG A 61 6.27 -8.37 -15.92
C ARG A 61 5.48 -7.08 -16.12
N GLY A 62 6.15 -5.94 -16.31
CA GLY A 62 5.50 -4.63 -16.39
C GLY A 62 4.85 -4.18 -15.07
N LEU A 63 5.34 -4.69 -13.93
CA LEU A 63 4.89 -4.31 -12.60
C LEU A 63 5.65 -3.05 -12.15
N PRO A 64 4.98 -1.88 -12.02
CA PRO A 64 5.63 -0.69 -11.48
C PRO A 64 5.95 -0.85 -9.99
N SER A 65 6.92 -0.09 -9.48
CA SER A 65 7.19 -0.06 -8.04
C SER A 65 6.02 0.53 -7.26
N CYS A 66 5.72 -0.04 -6.10
CA CYS A 66 4.72 0.50 -5.18
C CYS A 66 5.13 1.91 -4.73
N ALA A 67 6.43 2.10 -4.47
CA ALA A 67 7.02 3.36 -4.04
C ALA A 67 6.76 4.52 -5.02
N SER A 68 6.67 4.26 -6.32
CA SER A 68 6.43 5.31 -7.34
C SER A 68 5.12 6.08 -7.16
N CYS A 69 4.12 5.46 -6.52
CA CYS A 69 2.80 6.05 -6.28
C CYS A 69 2.51 6.23 -4.79
N HIS A 70 2.92 5.27 -3.95
CA HIS A 70 2.63 5.27 -2.51
C HIS A 70 3.77 5.86 -1.65
N GLY A 71 4.87 6.31 -2.25
CA GLY A 71 6.03 6.84 -1.55
C GLY A 71 7.02 5.73 -1.14
N GLU A 72 8.31 6.06 -1.08
CA GLU A 72 9.39 5.14 -0.68
C GLU A 72 9.17 4.58 0.74
N ASP A 73 8.56 5.38 1.60
CA ASP A 73 8.20 5.08 2.98
C ASP A 73 6.73 4.63 3.15
N GLY A 74 5.95 4.59 2.08
CA GLY A 74 4.54 4.22 2.13
C GLY A 74 3.62 5.27 2.75
N ALA A 75 4.06 6.53 2.83
CA ALA A 75 3.28 7.67 3.32
C ALA A 75 2.02 7.97 2.51
N GLY A 76 1.97 7.51 1.26
CA GLY A 76 1.00 7.98 0.28
C GLY A 76 1.40 9.32 -0.33
N VAL A 77 0.85 9.61 -1.52
CA VAL A 77 1.14 10.83 -2.27
C VAL A 77 -0.16 11.44 -2.78
N GLY A 78 -0.48 12.63 -2.29
CA GLY A 78 -1.71 13.35 -2.65
C GLY A 78 -2.99 12.59 -2.25
N GLN A 79 -4.11 12.92 -2.88
CA GLN A 79 -5.41 12.32 -2.55
C GLN A 79 -5.68 10.99 -3.26
N GLY A 80 -4.92 10.68 -4.31
CA GLY A 80 -5.14 9.49 -5.15
C GLY A 80 -4.40 8.24 -4.67
N ASN A 81 -3.30 8.41 -3.91
CA ASN A 81 -2.45 7.31 -3.48
C ASN A 81 -2.42 7.27 -1.95
N PRO A 82 -3.26 6.43 -1.32
CA PRO A 82 -3.36 6.39 0.14
C PRO A 82 -2.09 5.85 0.81
N PRO A 83 -1.87 6.16 2.10
CA PRO A 83 -0.81 5.57 2.89
C PRO A 83 -0.96 4.04 2.96
N LEU A 84 0.18 3.36 2.88
CA LEU A 84 0.31 1.92 3.09
C LEU A 84 1.07 1.60 4.38
N ALA A 85 1.95 2.52 4.82
CA ALA A 85 2.71 2.39 6.06
C ALA A 85 1.78 2.13 7.25
N GLN A 86 2.18 1.20 8.12
CA GLN A 86 1.48 0.84 9.37
C GLN A 86 0.05 0.34 9.22
N GLN A 87 -0.47 0.20 7.99
CA GLN A 87 -1.77 -0.42 7.77
C GLN A 87 -1.69 -1.90 8.16
N PRO A 88 -2.74 -2.49 8.76
CA PRO A 88 -2.70 -3.89 9.15
C PRO A 88 -2.41 -4.81 7.96
N ALA A 89 -1.41 -5.68 8.09
CA ALA A 89 -1.03 -6.60 7.00
C ALA A 89 -2.23 -7.41 6.46
N PRO A 90 -3.11 -7.98 7.29
CA PRO A 90 -4.30 -8.70 6.80
C PRO A 90 -5.27 -7.79 6.02
N TYR A 91 -5.32 -6.50 6.35
CA TYR A 91 -6.12 -5.54 5.60
C TYR A 91 -5.53 -5.30 4.22
N LEU A 92 -4.22 -5.00 4.15
CA LEU A 92 -3.51 -4.76 2.89
C LEU A 92 -3.57 -5.97 1.95
N GLU A 93 -3.29 -7.17 2.45
CA GLU A 93 -3.38 -8.42 1.67
C GLU A 93 -4.80 -8.59 1.11
N LYS A 94 -5.83 -8.40 1.96
CA LYS A 94 -7.22 -8.47 1.52
C LYS A 94 -7.54 -7.43 0.46
N GLN A 95 -6.99 -6.21 0.56
CA GLN A 95 -7.26 -5.19 -0.45
C GLN A 95 -6.64 -5.56 -1.81
N LEU A 96 -5.41 -6.08 -1.82
CA LEU A 96 -4.76 -6.54 -3.05
C LEU A 96 -5.54 -7.67 -3.71
N LYS A 97 -6.02 -8.65 -2.93
CA LYS A 97 -6.87 -9.74 -3.45
C LYS A 97 -8.17 -9.22 -4.06
N LEU A 98 -8.89 -8.35 -3.34
CA LEU A 98 -10.12 -7.76 -3.85
C LEU A 98 -9.92 -6.97 -5.16
N TRP A 99 -8.78 -6.28 -5.31
CA TRP A 99 -8.41 -5.61 -6.56
C TRP A 99 -8.12 -6.62 -7.69
N ALA A 100 -7.37 -7.68 -7.41
CA ALA A 100 -7.06 -8.72 -8.39
C ALA A 100 -8.33 -9.41 -8.93
N GLU A 101 -9.24 -9.75 -8.02
CA GLU A 101 -10.54 -10.38 -8.29
C GLU A 101 -11.55 -9.42 -8.94
N GLY A 102 -11.34 -8.11 -8.85
CA GLY A 102 -12.25 -7.07 -9.36
C GLY A 102 -13.44 -6.76 -8.44
N GLU A 103 -13.44 -7.29 -7.21
CA GLU A 103 -14.42 -6.97 -6.15
C GLU A 103 -14.16 -5.61 -5.50
N ARG A 104 -12.98 -5.04 -5.71
CA ARG A 104 -12.67 -3.63 -5.47
C ARG A 104 -12.28 -2.98 -6.81
N TYR A 105 -12.86 -1.81 -7.09
CA TYR A 105 -12.71 -1.08 -8.35
C TYR A 105 -12.85 0.44 -8.15
N GLY A 106 -12.68 1.21 -9.24
CA GLY A 106 -12.97 2.66 -9.30
C GLY A 106 -11.78 3.57 -8.98
N ASP A 107 -10.57 3.01 -8.84
CA ASP A 107 -9.37 3.83 -8.78
C ASP A 107 -9.03 4.47 -10.15
N PRO A 108 -8.31 5.60 -10.17
CA PRO A 108 -7.94 6.26 -11.40
C PRO A 108 -7.29 5.31 -12.39
N ASN A 109 -7.86 5.25 -13.59
CA ASN A 109 -7.40 4.39 -14.67
C ASN A 109 -7.36 2.90 -14.33
N ASN A 110 -8.06 2.36 -13.32
CA ASN A 110 -7.95 0.94 -12.91
C ASN A 110 -6.50 0.49 -12.62
N ALA A 111 -5.68 1.37 -12.05
CA ALA A 111 -4.26 1.13 -11.79
C ALA A 111 -4.06 -0.06 -10.83
N MET A 112 -4.70 -0.05 -9.66
CA MET A 112 -4.56 -1.11 -8.67
C MET A 112 -5.16 -2.43 -9.15
N THR A 113 -6.26 -2.43 -9.90
CA THR A 113 -6.78 -3.65 -10.54
C THR A 113 -5.72 -4.29 -11.44
N ARG A 114 -5.03 -3.50 -12.29
CA ARG A 114 -3.98 -4.03 -13.17
C ARG A 114 -2.76 -4.51 -12.38
N ILE A 115 -2.29 -3.70 -11.43
CA ILE A 115 -1.11 -4.00 -10.62
C ILE A 115 -1.33 -5.28 -9.82
N SER A 116 -2.46 -5.40 -9.12
CA SER A 116 -2.75 -6.56 -8.28
C SER A 116 -2.89 -7.85 -9.10
N ARG A 117 -3.28 -7.80 -10.37
CA ARG A 117 -3.33 -8.98 -11.25
C ARG A 117 -1.97 -9.49 -11.70
N LEU A 118 -0.91 -8.69 -11.58
CA LEU A 118 0.46 -9.11 -11.88
C LEU A 118 1.15 -9.80 -10.70
N LEU A 119 0.57 -9.67 -9.50
CA LEU A 119 1.11 -10.23 -8.26
C LEU A 119 0.64 -11.67 -8.04
N THR A 120 1.54 -12.48 -7.52
CA THR A 120 1.21 -13.79 -6.92
C THR A 120 0.66 -13.61 -5.50
N GLU A 121 -0.02 -14.62 -4.96
CA GLU A 121 -0.53 -14.57 -3.58
C GLU A 121 0.58 -14.38 -2.54
N ASN A 122 1.75 -14.99 -2.77
CA ASN A 122 2.91 -14.84 -1.89
C ASN A 122 3.44 -13.40 -1.93
N GLU A 123 3.54 -12.79 -3.12
CA GLU A 123 3.95 -11.39 -3.26
C GLU A 123 2.94 -10.43 -2.61
N MET A 124 1.63 -10.69 -2.73
CA MET A 124 0.60 -9.88 -2.05
C MET A 124 0.76 -9.93 -0.53
N LYS A 125 0.97 -11.12 0.03
CA LYS A 125 1.19 -11.32 1.46
C LYS A 125 2.51 -10.67 1.92
N GLY A 126 3.57 -10.84 1.15
CA GLY A 126 4.88 -10.25 1.42
C GLY A 126 4.84 -8.73 1.42
N LEU A 127 4.29 -8.12 0.36
CA LEU A 127 4.11 -6.66 0.26
C LEU A 127 3.25 -6.12 1.40
N ALA A 128 2.17 -6.83 1.77
CA ALA A 128 1.33 -6.44 2.89
C ALA A 128 2.10 -6.44 4.22
N ASN A 129 2.92 -7.46 4.47
CA ASN A 129 3.78 -7.53 5.66
C ASN A 129 4.82 -6.40 5.66
N TYR A 130 5.51 -6.21 4.54
CA TYR A 130 6.51 -5.15 4.39
C TYR A 130 5.92 -3.77 4.62
N SER A 131 4.83 -3.42 3.92
CA SER A 131 4.18 -2.12 4.07
C SER A 131 3.65 -1.89 5.49
N SER A 132 3.12 -2.93 6.16
CA SER A 132 2.66 -2.80 7.55
C SER A 132 3.78 -2.52 8.56
N ALA A 133 5.02 -2.87 8.21
CA ALA A 133 6.21 -2.69 9.04
C ALA A 133 6.94 -1.35 8.80
N LEU A 134 6.51 -0.55 7.82
CA LEU A 134 7.11 0.76 7.55
C LEU A 134 6.83 1.72 8.72
N PRO A 135 7.86 2.33 9.34
CA PRO A 135 7.77 2.99 10.64
C PRO A 135 7.26 4.45 10.59
N ASP A 136 6.27 4.72 9.73
CA ASP A 136 5.58 6.00 9.47
C ASP A 136 6.18 6.86 8.34
N ALA A 137 5.32 7.71 7.76
CA ALA A 137 5.50 8.59 6.61
C ALA A 137 6.63 9.65 6.69
N ASN A 138 7.50 9.56 7.70
CA ASN A 138 8.63 10.46 7.92
C ASN A 138 9.92 9.73 8.31
N ALA A 139 9.92 8.41 8.40
CA ALA A 139 11.08 7.62 8.79
C ALA A 139 11.22 6.42 7.86
N TYR A 140 11.98 6.56 6.77
CA TYR A 140 12.44 5.39 6.01
C TYR A 140 13.71 4.83 6.70
N PRO A 141 13.69 3.63 7.29
CA PRO A 141 14.87 3.06 7.96
C PRO A 141 15.94 2.55 7.00
N GLY A 142 15.77 2.70 5.67
CA GLY A 142 16.59 1.99 4.70
C GLY A 142 16.20 0.51 4.60
N PRO A 143 16.57 -0.20 3.52
CA PRO A 143 16.55 -1.65 3.52
C PRO A 143 17.47 -2.17 4.64
N PRO A 144 17.15 -3.30 5.31
CA PRO A 144 18.12 -4.01 6.15
C PRO A 144 19.42 -4.23 5.38
N GLU A 145 20.57 -4.16 6.06
CA GLU A 145 21.89 -4.30 5.42
C GLU A 145 22.02 -5.61 4.63
N ALA A 146 21.38 -6.69 5.12
CA ALA A 146 21.30 -7.98 4.44
C ALA A 146 20.57 -7.94 3.08
N CYS A 147 19.76 -6.91 2.84
CA CYS A 147 18.96 -6.70 1.63
C CYS A 147 19.55 -5.65 0.69
N LEU A 148 20.69 -5.05 1.03
CA LEU A 148 21.38 -4.15 0.11
C LEU A 148 21.97 -4.98 -1.04
N PRO A 149 21.83 -4.53 -2.31
CA PRO A 149 22.50 -5.21 -3.41
C PRO A 149 24.01 -5.20 -3.15
N ALA A 150 24.69 -6.32 -3.46
CA ALA A 150 26.14 -6.35 -3.41
C ALA A 150 26.69 -5.16 -4.20
N ARG A 151 27.54 -4.32 -3.57
CA ARG A 151 28.11 -3.14 -4.24
C ARG A 151 28.69 -3.58 -5.58
N ARG A 152 28.11 -3.10 -6.69
CA ARG A 152 28.76 -3.22 -7.99
C ARG A 152 30.14 -2.55 -7.84
N PRO A 153 31.25 -3.21 -8.23
CA PRO A 153 32.55 -2.55 -8.20
C PRO A 153 32.45 -1.27 -9.01
N ASP A 154 32.70 -0.11 -8.39
CA ASP A 154 32.76 1.15 -9.13
C ASP A 154 34.02 1.10 -9.99
N PRO A 155 33.91 1.17 -11.34
CA PRO A 155 35.07 1.14 -12.22
C PRO A 155 36.03 2.32 -12.00
N ARG A 156 35.66 3.32 -11.21
CA ARG A 156 36.51 4.47 -10.84
C ARG A 156 37.35 4.24 -9.59
N ASN A 157 37.13 3.18 -8.82
CA ASN A 157 37.89 2.90 -7.59
C ASN A 157 39.21 2.13 -7.86
N GLY A 158 39.65 2.09 -9.11
CA GLY A 158 40.90 1.44 -9.54
C GLY A 158 41.80 2.32 -10.40
N ALA A 159 41.63 3.65 -10.36
CA ALA A 159 42.47 4.64 -11.05
C ALA A 159 43.21 5.51 -10.04
#